data_AF-A0A7C7G0M4-F1
#
_entry.id   AF-A0A7C7G0M4-F1
#
_cell.length_a   1.000
_cell.length_b   1.000
_cell.length_c   1.000
_cell.angle_alpha   90.00
_cell.angle_beta   90.00
_cell.angle_gamma   90.00
#
_symmetry.space_group_name_H-M   'P 1'
#
loop_
_entity.id
_entity.type
_entity.pdbx_description
1 polymer ?
#
loop_
_entity_poly.entity_id
_entity_poly.type
_entity_poly.pdbx_seq_one_letter_code
_entity_poly.pdbx_strand_id
1 'polypeptide(L)'
;MKKHVQEFEKFLNEVSDPTYYQETFYFTILISMSKDIGGSRDETKNDIRAISEVLTVTLVEQEKGGVQRDLGTKYLSTLKIHVRKLRDVSKESMMKRIIKATVRLKGISVLRYKETKPKQRKKAFHGAGSYVKRLSEIDYQKVRRQKAGEYAKDKAEYVSTGPQKTGGSPYTNPYPKKRGGSAPPIVGATGGAFGLEEVHDAPEEDPKQEAPNGDSNALDRLYEDVIISIGGDAEVNKLMAFDIQSDLQQKIWNDDTDVRPGVRAALLNIVEEFLEGLDLDINIKDIIITGSIANYNWSNYSDIDIHILVDFKDVNDNTEMVKKFFDAVRSNWNKLHNIEVKGHEVEIYVQDEQEPHVSTGVYSLMNDRWLVKPKKVRPAIDRHTATKKMKSLAREIDKLSNLFDHDNPEQALKMAERLKNKIKRMRLGGLEKTGIYSPENLAFKMLRRSGDIEQLYSVYTQAYDRVHSLDQ
;
A
#
# COMPACT_ATOMS: atom_id res chain seq x y z
N MET A 1 20.96 -3.36 -9.61
CA MET A 1 19.89 -4.08 -10.34
C MET A 1 20.01 -5.61 -10.25
N LYS A 2 20.95 -6.28 -10.96
CA LYS A 2 21.13 -7.75 -10.82
C LYS A 2 21.20 -8.21 -9.37
N LYS A 3 21.89 -7.47 -8.49
CA LYS A 3 21.98 -7.78 -7.06
C LYS A 3 20.66 -7.66 -6.29
N HIS A 4 19.86 -6.61 -6.48
CA HIS A 4 18.56 -6.45 -5.79
C HIS A 4 17.50 -7.40 -6.33
N VAL A 5 17.51 -7.63 -7.65
CA VAL A 5 16.69 -8.67 -8.28
C VAL A 5 17.15 -10.03 -7.76
N GLN A 6 18.45 -10.34 -7.73
CA GLN A 6 18.96 -11.57 -7.12
C GLN A 6 18.67 -11.67 -5.62
N GLU A 7 18.65 -10.58 -4.86
CA GLU A 7 18.26 -10.56 -3.45
C GLU A 7 16.76 -10.81 -3.30
N PHE A 8 15.93 -10.30 -4.21
CA PHE A 8 14.50 -10.59 -4.28
C PHE A 8 14.23 -12.01 -4.78
N GLU A 9 15.03 -12.53 -5.70
CA GLU A 9 14.99 -13.91 -6.19
C GLU A 9 15.38 -14.85 -5.06
N LYS A 10 16.46 -14.51 -4.35
CA LYS A 10 16.88 -15.19 -3.14
C LYS A 10 15.79 -15.11 -2.08
N PHE A 11 15.15 -13.97 -1.88
CA PHE A 11 14.00 -13.83 -0.97
C PHE A 11 12.83 -14.72 -1.41
N LEU A 12 12.42 -14.73 -2.68
CA LEU A 12 11.33 -15.56 -3.17
C LEU A 12 11.66 -17.06 -3.06
N ASN A 13 12.88 -17.45 -3.41
CA ASN A 13 13.39 -18.81 -3.27
C ASN A 13 13.48 -19.22 -1.79
N GLU A 14 13.91 -18.30 -0.92
CA GLU A 14 13.96 -18.49 0.52
C GLU A 14 12.55 -18.58 1.12
N VAL A 15 11.59 -17.76 0.69
CA VAL A 15 10.17 -17.83 1.11
C VAL A 15 9.51 -19.15 0.68
N SER A 16 9.95 -19.72 -0.44
CA SER A 16 9.51 -21.04 -0.89
C SER A 16 10.23 -22.22 -0.21
N ASP A 17 11.31 -21.96 0.56
CA ASP A 17 12.01 -22.96 1.35
C ASP A 17 11.32 -23.13 2.72
N PRO A 18 10.86 -24.34 3.10
CA PRO A 18 10.22 -24.60 4.40
C PRO A 18 11.11 -24.29 5.63
N THR A 19 12.38 -23.91 5.44
CA THR A 19 13.31 -23.49 6.50
C THR A 19 13.35 -21.96 6.77
N TYR A 20 12.55 -21.16 6.05
CA TYR A 20 12.68 -19.69 5.92
C TYR A 20 12.81 -18.83 7.18
N TYR A 21 12.21 -19.20 8.32
CA TYR A 21 12.40 -18.41 9.55
C TYR A 21 13.63 -18.87 10.34
N GLN A 22 14.78 -18.25 10.08
CA GLN A 22 15.95 -18.27 10.98
C GLN A 22 16.08 -16.91 11.68
N GLU A 23 15.63 -16.85 12.93
CA GLU A 23 15.71 -15.65 13.76
C GLU A 23 17.18 -15.22 13.99
N THR A 24 17.50 -13.93 13.91
CA THR A 24 18.82 -13.38 14.24
C THR A 24 18.70 -12.34 15.35
N PHE A 25 19.80 -12.10 16.08
CA PHE A 25 19.82 -11.07 17.11
C PHE A 25 21.22 -10.47 17.30
N TYR A 26 21.26 -9.31 17.95
CA TYR A 26 22.50 -8.61 18.28
C TYR A 26 22.70 -8.53 19.79
N PHE A 27 23.93 -8.73 20.23
CA PHE A 27 24.34 -8.43 21.59
C PHE A 27 25.73 -7.82 21.62
N THR A 28 26.02 -7.05 22.67
CA THR A 28 27.33 -6.45 22.87
C THR A 28 28.10 -7.19 23.94
N ILE A 29 29.41 -7.28 23.76
CA ILE A 29 30.35 -7.82 24.74
C ILE A 29 31.44 -6.79 25.00
N LEU A 30 31.82 -6.65 26.27
CA LEU A 30 32.99 -5.89 26.69
C LEU A 30 34.10 -6.91 26.97
N ILE A 31 35.20 -6.82 26.21
CA ILE A 31 36.35 -7.71 26.37
C ILE A 31 37.57 -6.95 26.82
N SER A 32 38.37 -7.61 27.66
CA SER A 32 39.76 -7.24 27.93
C SER A 32 40.67 -8.22 27.19
N MET A 33 41.68 -7.68 26.50
CA MET A 33 42.64 -8.45 25.70
C MET A 33 44.05 -8.14 26.17
N SER A 34 44.86 -9.16 26.44
CA SER A 34 46.28 -9.00 26.80
C SER A 34 47.13 -8.75 25.55
N LYS A 35 48.01 -7.75 25.57
CA LYS A 35 48.81 -7.39 24.38
C LYS A 35 49.93 -8.39 24.06
N ASP A 36 50.39 -9.11 25.07
CA ASP A 36 51.47 -10.10 25.03
C ASP A 36 51.01 -11.47 24.51
N ILE A 37 49.73 -11.82 24.72
CA ILE A 37 49.22 -13.17 24.46
C ILE A 37 48.00 -13.19 23.53
N GLY A 38 47.19 -12.12 23.52
CA GLY A 38 45.86 -12.11 22.89
C GLY A 38 45.80 -11.58 21.46
N GLY A 39 46.95 -11.29 20.84
CA GLY A 39 47.02 -10.77 19.47
C GLY A 39 46.43 -9.36 19.32
N SER A 40 46.23 -8.95 18.07
CA SER A 40 45.65 -7.65 17.73
C SER A 40 44.12 -7.62 17.88
N ARG A 41 43.56 -6.42 17.99
CA ARG A 41 42.09 -6.22 18.04
C ARG A 41 41.37 -6.83 16.84
N ASP A 42 41.98 -6.80 15.66
CA ASP A 42 41.39 -7.33 14.44
C ASP A 42 41.50 -8.85 14.33
N GLU A 43 42.60 -9.44 14.81
CA GLU A 43 42.74 -10.90 14.94
C GLU A 43 41.66 -11.45 15.87
N THR A 44 41.49 -10.84 17.05
CA THR A 44 40.44 -11.24 18.00
C THR A 44 39.02 -11.14 17.42
N LYS A 45 38.75 -10.12 16.59
CA LYS A 45 37.45 -10.01 15.90
C LYS A 45 37.25 -11.15 14.90
N ASN A 46 38.29 -11.54 14.18
CA ASN A 46 38.24 -12.64 13.24
C ASN A 46 38.05 -13.99 13.96
N ASP A 47 38.72 -14.19 15.09
CA ASP A 47 38.58 -15.40 15.92
C ASP A 47 37.16 -15.55 16.48
N ILE A 48 36.57 -14.45 16.97
CA ILE A 48 35.17 -14.46 17.44
C ILE A 48 34.20 -14.69 16.26
N ARG A 49 34.53 -14.15 15.07
CA ARG A 49 33.72 -14.36 13.86
C ARG A 49 33.78 -15.81 13.34
N ALA A 50 34.83 -16.56 13.68
CA ALA A 50 34.96 -17.96 13.30
C ALA A 50 33.99 -18.90 14.07
N ILE A 51 33.30 -18.40 15.11
CA ILE A 51 32.26 -19.15 15.81
C ILE A 51 31.07 -19.36 14.87
N SER A 52 30.61 -20.61 14.73
CA SER A 52 29.61 -21.02 13.73
C SER A 52 28.30 -20.23 13.77
N GLU A 53 27.91 -19.76 14.95
CA GLU A 53 26.67 -18.99 15.14
C GLU A 53 26.84 -17.49 14.89
N VAL A 54 28.08 -17.00 14.76
CA VAL A 54 28.41 -15.58 14.63
C VAL A 54 28.50 -15.19 13.15
N LEU A 55 27.65 -14.25 12.73
CA LEU A 55 27.62 -13.73 11.36
C LEU A 55 28.66 -12.62 11.17
N THR A 56 28.67 -11.66 12.10
CA THR A 56 29.56 -10.49 12.04
C THR A 56 29.95 -10.01 13.44
N VAL A 57 31.18 -9.51 13.57
CA VAL A 57 31.70 -8.86 14.78
C VAL A 57 32.18 -7.46 14.40
N THR A 58 31.66 -6.44 15.09
CA THR A 58 31.99 -5.03 14.82
C THR A 58 32.43 -4.32 16.10
N LEU A 59 33.39 -3.41 15.98
CA LEU A 59 33.76 -2.54 17.10
C LEU A 59 32.64 -1.52 17.32
N VAL A 60 32.24 -1.33 18.57
CA VAL A 60 31.35 -0.22 18.93
C VAL A 60 32.22 1.03 19.10
N GLU A 61 31.98 2.02 18.26
CA GLU A 61 32.64 3.34 18.34
C GLU A 61 32.35 4.04 19.67
N GLN A 62 33.28 4.87 20.14
CA GLN A 62 33.12 5.63 21.39
C GLN A 62 31.87 6.52 21.37
N GLU A 63 31.55 7.14 20.23
CA GLU A 63 30.35 7.97 20.02
C GLU A 63 29.03 7.22 20.25
N LYS A 64 29.04 5.90 20.09
CA LYS A 64 27.89 5.01 20.29
C LYS A 64 27.87 4.37 21.67
N GLY A 65 28.68 4.88 22.60
CA GLY A 65 28.85 4.36 23.96
C GLY A 65 29.76 3.14 24.06
N GLY A 66 30.54 2.84 23.01
CA GLY A 66 31.52 1.76 23.02
C GLY A 66 32.77 2.12 23.82
N VAL A 67 33.28 1.19 24.62
CA VAL A 67 34.57 1.36 25.31
C VAL A 67 35.68 0.89 24.38
N GLN A 68 36.61 1.78 24.06
CA GLN A 68 37.88 1.45 23.41
C GLN A 68 39.00 2.15 24.19
N ARG A 69 39.71 1.42 25.05
CA ARG A 69 40.80 1.97 25.86
C ARG A 69 42.04 1.10 25.74
N ASP A 70 43.18 1.75 25.83
CA ASP A 70 44.48 1.11 26.00
C ASP A 70 44.90 1.32 27.45
N LEU A 71 45.17 0.22 28.17
CA LEU A 71 45.57 0.22 29.58
C LEU A 71 47.06 -0.12 29.74
N GLY A 72 47.85 0.05 28.68
CA GLY A 72 49.28 -0.27 28.67
C GLY A 72 49.51 -1.75 28.37
N THR A 73 49.16 -2.64 29.30
CA THR A 73 49.34 -4.10 29.16
C THR A 73 48.13 -4.80 28.52
N LYS A 74 46.97 -4.14 28.49
CA LYS A 74 45.72 -4.69 27.96
C LYS A 74 44.96 -3.70 27.10
N TYR A 75 44.20 -4.20 26.14
CA TYR A 75 43.14 -3.46 25.48
C TYR A 75 41.79 -3.75 26.12
N LEU A 76 40.95 -2.72 26.20
CA LEU A 76 39.55 -2.85 26.57
C LEU A 76 38.71 -2.46 25.35
N SER A 77 37.80 -3.33 24.90
CA SER A 77 37.04 -3.12 23.66
C SER A 77 35.61 -3.63 23.79
N THR A 78 34.65 -2.81 23.34
CA THR A 78 33.25 -3.21 23.20
C THR A 78 33.00 -3.68 21.78
N LEU A 79 32.54 -4.92 21.65
CA LEU A 79 32.20 -5.53 20.37
C LEU A 79 30.68 -5.74 20.28
N LYS A 80 30.12 -5.51 19.10
CA LYS A 80 28.75 -5.87 18.74
C LYS A 80 28.80 -7.13 17.88
N ILE A 81 28.13 -8.17 18.35
CA ILE A 81 28.08 -9.48 17.72
C ILE A 81 26.69 -9.68 17.12
N HIS A 82 26.65 -10.09 15.86
CA HIS A 82 25.44 -10.49 15.16
C HIS A 82 25.39 -12.02 15.10
N VAL A 83 24.30 -12.60 15.61
CA VAL A 83 24.18 -14.04 15.83
C VAL A 83 22.98 -14.61 15.08
N ARG A 84 23.17 -15.79 14.49
CA ARG A 84 22.09 -16.64 14.00
C ARG A 84 21.54 -17.50 15.15
N LYS A 85 20.25 -17.38 15.46
CA LYS A 85 19.59 -18.17 16.51
C LYS A 85 19.17 -19.53 15.95
N LEU A 86 19.50 -20.59 16.68
CA LEU A 86 19.01 -21.95 16.40
C LEU A 86 17.57 -22.09 16.93
N ARG A 87 16.71 -22.82 16.21
CA ARG A 87 15.25 -22.91 16.48
C ARG A 87 14.93 -23.36 17.92
N ASP A 88 15.74 -24.25 18.48
CA ASP A 88 15.50 -24.87 19.79
C ASP A 88 16.38 -24.31 20.92
N VAL A 89 17.05 -23.18 20.70
CA VAL A 89 17.96 -22.59 21.69
C VAL A 89 17.56 -21.16 22.02
N SER A 90 17.37 -20.87 23.30
CA SER A 90 17.09 -19.52 23.76
C SER A 90 18.25 -18.56 23.43
N LYS A 91 17.95 -17.28 23.22
CA LYS A 91 18.97 -16.24 22.97
C LYS A 91 20.02 -16.19 24.08
N GLU A 92 19.59 -16.35 25.32
CA GLU A 92 20.47 -16.39 26.48
C GLU A 92 21.45 -17.56 26.43
N SER A 93 20.97 -18.76 26.10
CA SER A 93 21.81 -19.95 25.95
C SER A 93 22.81 -19.81 24.79
N MET A 94 22.38 -19.21 23.68
CA MET A 94 23.25 -18.89 22.53
C MET A 94 24.34 -17.88 22.92
N MET A 95 23.97 -16.80 23.63
CA MET A 95 24.92 -15.82 24.12
C MET A 95 25.94 -16.47 25.07
N LYS A 96 25.49 -17.26 26.05
CA LYS A 96 26.39 -17.99 26.98
C LYS A 96 27.36 -18.91 26.23
N ARG A 97 26.90 -19.62 25.20
CA ARG A 97 27.74 -20.48 24.35
C ARG A 97 28.82 -19.67 23.63
N ILE A 98 28.45 -18.56 23.00
CA ILE A 98 29.39 -17.67 22.30
C ILE A 98 30.39 -17.05 23.30
N ILE A 99 29.93 -16.59 24.47
CA ILE A 99 30.82 -16.08 25.52
C ILE A 99 31.82 -17.15 25.98
N LYS A 100 31.37 -18.38 26.21
CA LYS A 100 32.24 -19.49 26.61
C LYS A 100 33.29 -19.80 25.53
N ALA A 101 32.93 -19.68 24.26
CA ALA A 101 33.88 -19.81 23.15
C ALA A 101 34.87 -18.63 23.11
N THR A 102 34.40 -17.39 23.28
CA THR A 102 35.25 -16.19 23.31
C THR A 102 36.26 -16.22 24.47
N VAL A 103 35.86 -16.66 25.67
CA VAL A 103 36.75 -16.75 26.84
C VAL A 103 37.83 -17.83 26.68
N ARG A 104 37.63 -18.81 25.80
CA ARG A 104 38.65 -19.83 25.49
C ARG A 104 39.74 -19.33 24.56
N LEU A 105 39.55 -18.17 23.92
CA LEU A 105 40.58 -17.54 23.11
C LEU A 105 41.71 -17.04 24.03
N LYS A 106 42.96 -17.20 23.58
CA LYS A 106 44.14 -16.88 24.39
C LYS A 106 44.16 -15.39 24.72
N GLY A 107 44.47 -15.05 25.98
CA GLY A 107 44.63 -13.67 26.41
C GLY A 107 43.35 -12.83 26.43
N ILE A 108 42.15 -13.44 26.30
CA ILE A 108 40.86 -12.74 26.24
C ILE A 108 40.04 -13.01 27.50
N SER A 109 39.43 -11.96 28.04
CA SER A 109 38.47 -12.04 29.14
C SER A 109 37.22 -11.25 28.79
N VAL A 110 36.05 -11.86 28.95
CA VAL A 110 34.75 -11.17 28.78
C VAL A 110 34.32 -10.59 30.12
N LEU A 111 34.20 -9.26 30.20
CA LEU A 111 33.85 -8.54 31.43
C LEU A 111 32.35 -8.31 31.58
N ARG A 112 31.64 -8.14 30.45
CA ARG A 112 30.20 -7.90 30.43
C ARG A 112 29.62 -8.32 29.08
N TYR A 113 28.37 -8.77 29.07
CA TYR A 113 27.60 -8.91 27.84
C TYR A 113 26.14 -8.46 28.07
N LYS A 114 25.50 -7.89 27.04
CA LYS A 114 24.10 -7.42 27.12
C LYS A 114 23.42 -7.52 25.75
N GLU A 115 22.19 -8.01 25.71
CA GLU A 115 21.36 -7.97 24.48
C GLU A 115 21.04 -6.51 24.11
N THR A 116 21.21 -6.18 22.83
CA THR A 116 20.86 -4.85 22.30
C THR A 116 19.56 -4.93 21.52
N LYS A 117 18.49 -4.32 22.02
CA LYS A 117 17.28 -4.06 21.21
C LYS A 117 17.67 -3.12 20.06
N PRO A 118 17.31 -3.41 18.80
CA PRO A 118 17.63 -2.53 17.69
C PRO A 118 16.94 -1.17 17.88
N LYS A 119 17.71 -0.09 18.03
CA LYS A 119 17.17 1.26 17.84
C LYS A 119 16.99 1.45 16.34
N GLN A 120 15.75 1.70 15.89
CA GLN A 120 15.48 2.14 14.52
C GLN A 120 16.34 3.36 14.21
N ARG A 121 17.22 3.24 13.21
CA ARG A 121 17.99 4.37 12.70
C ARG A 121 17.10 5.13 11.72
N LYS A 122 16.78 6.39 12.04
CA LYS A 122 16.58 7.41 11.01
C LYS A 122 17.97 7.93 10.64
N LYS A 123 18.40 7.73 9.39
CA LYS A 123 19.46 8.55 8.79
C LYS A 123 18.92 9.10 7.49
N ALA A 124 18.87 10.42 7.40
CA ALA A 124 18.87 11.14 6.14
C ALA A 124 20.23 10.91 5.48
N PHE A 125 20.23 10.59 4.19
CA PHE A 125 21.45 10.50 3.39
C PHE A 125 21.30 11.48 2.23
N HIS A 126 21.96 12.63 2.36
CA HIS A 126 22.36 13.45 1.22
C HIS A 126 23.85 13.21 1.01
N GLY A 127 24.22 12.65 -0.14
CA GLY A 127 25.60 12.39 -0.52
C GLY A 127 25.76 12.55 -2.02
N ALA A 128 26.71 13.39 -2.42
CA ALA A 128 27.04 13.68 -3.82
C ALA A 128 27.59 12.42 -4.50
N GLY A 129 26.83 11.85 -5.43
CA GLY A 129 27.27 10.68 -6.19
C GLY A 129 26.18 9.96 -6.98
N SER A 130 25.02 10.57 -7.23
CA SER A 130 23.97 9.93 -8.01
C SER A 130 24.31 9.93 -9.50
N TYR A 131 24.01 8.80 -10.13
CA TYR A 131 24.24 8.42 -11.51
C TYR A 131 23.36 9.22 -12.51
N VAL A 132 23.13 10.51 -12.27
CA VAL A 132 22.32 11.42 -13.11
C VAL A 132 23.02 11.76 -14.44
N LYS A 133 24.27 11.32 -14.65
CA LYS A 133 25.10 11.77 -15.78
C LYS A 133 25.00 10.95 -17.06
N ARG A 134 24.07 10.00 -17.20
CA ARG A 134 23.99 9.12 -18.38
C ARG A 134 22.61 8.88 -18.97
N LEU A 135 21.75 9.89 -18.88
CA LEU A 135 20.72 10.16 -19.90
C LEU A 135 21.06 11.52 -20.51
N SER A 136 20.63 11.83 -21.72
CA SER A 136 20.97 13.09 -22.43
C SER A 136 20.63 14.34 -21.59
N GLU A 137 21.58 14.76 -20.74
CA GLU A 137 21.51 15.91 -19.82
C GLU A 137 21.15 17.21 -20.55
N ILE A 138 21.37 17.24 -21.86
CA ILE A 138 21.29 18.44 -22.69
C ILE A 138 19.85 18.83 -23.02
N ASP A 139 18.87 17.92 -22.98
CA ASP A 139 17.48 18.28 -23.33
C ASP A 139 16.58 18.49 -22.11
N TYR A 140 16.67 17.61 -21.10
CA TYR A 140 15.82 17.69 -19.91
C TYR A 140 16.09 18.94 -19.05
N GLN A 141 17.36 19.19 -18.70
CA GLN A 141 17.74 20.36 -17.92
C GLN A 141 17.60 21.67 -18.72
N LYS A 142 17.71 21.60 -20.05
CA LYS A 142 17.58 22.75 -20.94
C LYS A 142 16.13 23.20 -21.09
N VAL A 143 15.17 22.27 -21.22
CA VAL A 143 13.73 22.58 -21.15
C VAL A 143 13.35 23.14 -19.78
N ARG A 144 13.91 22.58 -18.70
CA ARG A 144 13.73 23.08 -17.31
C ARG A 144 14.25 24.52 -17.14
N ARG A 145 15.40 24.85 -17.75
CA ARG A 145 15.97 26.22 -17.73
C ARG A 145 15.20 27.18 -18.64
N GLN A 146 14.74 26.74 -19.80
CA GLN A 146 14.03 27.59 -20.78
C GLN A 146 12.68 28.09 -20.27
N LYS A 147 11.91 27.24 -19.58
CA LYS A 147 10.58 27.63 -19.02
C LYS A 147 10.63 27.95 -17.50
N ALA A 148 11.81 28.21 -16.94
CA ALA A 148 12.02 28.38 -15.48
C ALA A 148 11.07 29.38 -14.79
N GLY A 149 10.74 30.48 -15.48
CA GLY A 149 9.81 31.50 -14.96
C GLY A 149 8.36 31.04 -14.89
N GLU A 150 7.89 30.27 -15.88
CA GLU A 150 6.56 29.65 -15.88
C GLU A 150 6.47 28.56 -14.80
N TYR A 151 7.51 27.72 -14.70
CA TYR A 151 7.63 26.72 -13.63
C TYR A 151 7.55 27.36 -12.24
N ALA A 152 8.21 28.51 -12.02
CA ALA A 152 8.20 29.19 -10.73
C ALA A 152 6.81 29.74 -10.37
N LYS A 153 6.06 30.27 -11.33
CA LYS A 153 4.70 30.78 -11.13
C LYS A 153 3.72 29.65 -10.78
N ASP A 154 3.68 28.60 -11.59
CA ASP A 154 2.79 27.46 -11.36
C ASP A 154 3.13 26.71 -10.06
N LYS A 155 4.43 26.59 -9.72
CA LYS A 155 4.88 25.98 -8.46
C LYS A 155 4.45 26.81 -7.26
N ALA A 156 4.56 28.14 -7.31
CA ALA A 156 4.13 29.02 -6.22
C ALA A 156 2.61 28.94 -5.98
N GLU A 157 1.82 28.77 -7.06
CA GLU A 157 0.38 28.55 -6.97
C GLU A 157 0.03 27.22 -6.27
N TYR A 158 0.81 26.16 -6.48
CA TYR A 158 0.62 24.86 -5.81
C TYR A 158 1.09 24.86 -4.35
N VAL A 159 2.27 25.40 -4.05
CA VAL A 159 2.82 25.39 -2.68
C VAL A 159 1.97 26.24 -1.72
N SER A 160 1.23 27.22 -2.24
CA SER A 160 0.33 28.07 -1.45
C SER A 160 -1.05 27.46 -1.17
N THR A 161 -1.43 26.38 -1.84
CA THR A 161 -2.79 25.78 -1.75
C THR A 161 -2.84 24.31 -1.34
N GLY A 162 -1.70 23.60 -1.28
CA GLY A 162 -1.64 22.20 -0.85
C GLY A 162 -1.57 22.04 0.68
N PRO A 163 -2.20 21.02 1.28
CA PRO A 163 -2.02 20.72 2.69
C PRO A 163 -0.58 20.25 2.96
N GLN A 164 0.29 21.15 3.41
CA GLN A 164 1.59 20.78 3.96
C GLN A 164 1.38 20.14 5.33
N LYS A 165 1.37 18.80 5.40
CA LYS A 165 1.58 18.10 6.66
C LYS A 165 3.08 17.95 6.91
N THR A 166 3.56 18.71 7.88
CA THR A 166 4.86 18.57 8.54
C THR A 166 5.03 17.14 9.07
N GLY A 167 6.24 16.60 8.95
CA GLY A 167 6.55 15.21 9.24
C GLY A 167 6.30 14.76 10.70
N GLY A 168 5.63 13.61 10.81
CA GLY A 168 6.03 12.48 11.67
C GLY A 168 5.82 12.53 13.19
N SER A 169 4.71 11.93 13.66
CA SER A 169 4.60 10.80 14.64
C SER A 169 3.22 10.81 15.34
N PRO A 170 2.80 9.74 16.03
CA PRO A 170 2.73 8.32 15.69
C PRO A 170 1.26 7.90 15.42
N TYR A 171 1.03 6.63 15.08
CA TYR A 171 -0.29 6.02 15.05
C TYR A 171 -1.08 6.28 16.33
N THR A 172 -2.14 7.07 16.22
CA THR A 172 -3.42 6.87 16.89
C THR A 172 -4.51 7.38 15.95
N ASN A 173 -5.15 6.48 15.22
CA ASN A 173 -6.42 6.81 14.59
C ASN A 173 -7.52 6.36 15.56
N PRO A 174 -8.11 7.22 16.41
CA PRO A 174 -9.40 6.91 16.95
C PRO A 174 -10.39 6.96 15.78
N TYR A 175 -11.16 5.88 15.61
CA TYR A 175 -12.34 5.85 14.74
C TYR A 175 -13.08 7.20 14.77
N PRO A 176 -13.56 7.73 13.62
CA PRO A 176 -14.48 8.84 13.64
C PRO A 176 -15.81 8.37 14.26
N LYS A 177 -15.92 8.48 15.59
CA LYS A 177 -17.21 8.56 16.28
C LYS A 177 -17.84 9.90 15.88
N LYS A 178 -18.69 9.85 14.86
CA LYS A 178 -19.84 10.75 14.66
C LYS A 178 -20.73 10.16 13.55
N ARG A 179 -21.49 9.12 13.90
CA ARG A 179 -22.88 9.04 13.41
C ARG A 179 -23.72 9.85 14.39
N GLY A 180 -24.60 10.68 13.84
CA GLY A 180 -25.46 11.60 14.58
C GLY A 180 -26.24 10.90 15.69
N GLY A 181 -26.57 11.69 16.71
CA GLY A 181 -27.09 11.24 17.98
C GLY A 181 -28.30 10.32 17.89
N SER A 182 -28.33 9.39 18.84
CA SER A 182 -29.49 8.65 19.30
C SER A 182 -30.71 9.58 19.40
N ALA A 183 -31.77 9.24 18.68
CA ALA A 183 -33.10 9.73 19.04
C ALA A 183 -33.53 9.05 20.36
N PRO A 184 -34.14 9.79 21.30
CA PRO A 184 -34.53 9.30 22.63
C PRO A 184 -35.70 8.30 22.61
N PRO A 185 -35.95 7.57 23.71
CA PRO A 185 -36.90 6.47 23.75
C PRO A 185 -38.34 6.97 23.73
N ILE A 186 -39.20 6.37 22.90
CA ILE A 186 -40.66 6.53 23.03
C ILE A 186 -41.13 5.43 23.99
N VAL A 187 -41.10 5.76 25.29
CA VAL A 187 -41.89 5.07 26.31
C VAL A 187 -43.24 5.78 26.37
N GLY A 188 -44.32 4.99 26.34
CA GLY A 188 -45.67 5.46 26.12
C GLY A 188 -46.27 6.35 27.21
N ALA A 189 -47.32 7.04 26.80
CA ALA A 189 -48.39 7.49 27.66
C ALA A 189 -49.68 7.53 26.83
N THR A 190 -50.49 6.48 26.92
CA THR A 190 -51.92 6.56 26.66
C THR A 190 -52.63 6.10 27.92
N GLY A 191 -53.29 7.05 28.58
CA GLY A 191 -54.27 6.80 29.62
C GLY A 191 -55.33 7.90 29.53
N GLY A 192 -56.60 7.49 29.34
CA GLY A 192 -57.75 8.35 29.58
C GLY A 192 -58.80 8.43 28.47
N ALA A 193 -59.64 7.39 28.40
CA ALA A 193 -61.10 7.41 28.23
C ALA A 193 -61.76 8.29 27.15
N PHE A 194 -62.53 7.65 26.26
CA PHE A 194 -64.00 7.74 26.22
C PHE A 194 -64.54 6.60 25.35
N GLY A 195 -65.46 5.81 25.89
CA GLY A 195 -66.03 4.64 25.24
C GLY A 195 -67.23 4.95 24.34
N LEU A 196 -67.69 3.91 23.65
CA LEU A 196 -69.08 3.50 23.52
C LEU A 196 -69.13 2.07 22.95
N GLU A 197 -69.93 1.23 23.60
CA GLU A 197 -70.26 -0.16 23.30
C GLU A 197 -71.18 -0.31 22.07
N GLU A 198 -71.13 -1.48 21.42
CA GLU A 198 -72.24 -2.43 21.16
C GLU A 198 -71.71 -3.51 20.17
N VAL A 199 -71.44 -4.78 20.53
CA VAL A 199 -72.29 -5.93 20.94
C VAL A 199 -72.72 -6.84 19.75
N HIS A 200 -72.14 -8.05 19.77
CA HIS A 200 -72.59 -9.40 19.32
C HIS A 200 -73.32 -9.64 17.98
N ASP A 201 -72.77 -10.53 17.12
CA ASP A 201 -73.21 -11.93 17.03
C ASP A 201 -72.41 -12.76 15.99
N ALA A 202 -72.12 -14.02 16.35
CA ALA A 202 -71.68 -15.13 15.49
C ALA A 202 -72.79 -16.22 15.53
N PRO A 203 -72.83 -17.31 14.71
CA PRO A 203 -71.77 -18.34 14.70
C PRO A 203 -71.58 -19.19 13.40
N GLU A 204 -70.47 -19.97 13.41
CA GLU A 204 -70.25 -21.36 12.93
C GLU A 204 -70.49 -21.76 11.44
N GLU A 205 -69.80 -22.74 10.82
CA GLU A 205 -68.52 -23.49 10.89
C GLU A 205 -68.48 -24.29 9.53
N ASP A 206 -67.36 -24.58 8.85
CA ASP A 206 -66.50 -25.78 9.00
C ASP A 206 -65.38 -25.76 7.88
N PRO A 207 -64.33 -26.63 7.87
CA PRO A 207 -62.93 -26.17 7.92
C PRO A 207 -62.05 -26.62 6.73
N LYS A 208 -60.87 -25.99 6.56
CA LYS A 208 -59.55 -26.63 6.33
C LYS A 208 -58.43 -25.64 5.92
N GLN A 209 -57.51 -25.45 6.87
CA GLN A 209 -56.05 -25.26 6.73
C GLN A 209 -55.50 -24.10 5.87
N GLU A 210 -55.20 -22.96 6.53
CA GLU A 210 -54.28 -21.93 6.05
C GLU A 210 -52.93 -21.99 6.77
N ALA A 211 -51.84 -21.85 6.00
CA ALA A 211 -50.50 -21.53 6.50
C ALA A 211 -50.38 -20.00 6.69
N PRO A 212 -49.67 -19.49 7.71
CA PRO A 212 -49.65 -18.07 7.99
C PRO A 212 -48.86 -17.29 6.92
N ASN A 213 -49.56 -16.37 6.25
CA ASN A 213 -48.98 -15.31 5.43
C ASN A 213 -48.06 -14.43 6.29
N GLY A 214 -46.75 -14.64 6.13
CA GLY A 214 -45.70 -13.79 6.67
C GLY A 214 -45.55 -12.50 5.86
N ASP A 215 -46.15 -11.44 6.38
CA ASP A 215 -45.82 -10.01 6.24
C ASP A 215 -44.83 -9.64 5.10
N SER A 216 -45.35 -9.47 3.88
CA SER A 216 -44.60 -8.95 2.73
C SER A 216 -44.10 -7.50 2.93
N ASN A 217 -44.59 -6.80 3.97
CA ASN A 217 -44.14 -5.45 4.30
C ASN A 217 -42.83 -5.39 5.11
N ALA A 218 -42.39 -6.50 5.72
CA ALA A 218 -41.13 -6.51 6.48
C ALA A 218 -39.90 -6.51 5.55
N LEU A 219 -40.00 -7.22 4.42
CA LEU A 219 -38.99 -7.19 3.37
C LEU A 219 -38.95 -5.82 2.68
N ASP A 220 -40.10 -5.22 2.37
CA ASP A 220 -40.17 -3.89 1.75
C ASP A 220 -39.64 -2.77 2.66
N ARG A 221 -39.86 -2.87 3.99
CA ARG A 221 -39.22 -1.95 4.96
C ARG A 221 -37.71 -2.16 5.07
N LEU A 222 -37.24 -3.41 5.02
CA LEU A 222 -35.80 -3.70 4.89
C LEU A 222 -35.23 -3.20 3.56
N TYR A 223 -36.02 -3.17 2.48
CA TYR A 223 -35.62 -2.56 1.20
C TYR A 223 -35.48 -1.04 1.30
N GLU A 224 -36.39 -0.35 1.99
CA GLU A 224 -36.27 1.11 2.24
C GLU A 224 -35.11 1.45 3.19
N ASP A 225 -34.90 0.67 4.25
CA ASP A 225 -33.80 0.90 5.20
C ASP A 225 -32.41 0.60 4.58
N VAL A 226 -32.32 -0.37 3.65
CA VAL A 226 -31.09 -0.62 2.87
C VAL A 226 -30.86 0.46 1.81
N ILE A 227 -31.92 1.06 1.24
CA ILE A 227 -31.82 2.23 0.35
C ILE A 227 -31.25 3.45 1.08
N ILE A 228 -31.35 3.52 2.42
CA ILE A 228 -30.78 4.62 3.21
C ILE A 228 -29.29 4.40 3.52
N SER A 229 -28.80 3.15 3.55
CA SER A 229 -27.38 2.85 3.84
C SER A 229 -26.44 3.09 2.65
N ILE A 230 -26.92 2.95 1.42
CA ILE A 230 -26.25 3.42 0.21
C ILE A 230 -27.13 4.54 -0.30
N GLY A 231 -26.79 5.79 0.05
CA GLY A 231 -27.62 6.97 -0.21
C GLY A 231 -28.31 6.93 -1.59
N GLY A 232 -29.54 7.44 -1.64
CA GLY A 232 -30.46 7.33 -2.79
C GLY A 232 -29.87 7.72 -4.16
N ASP A 233 -30.68 7.69 -5.21
CA ASP A 233 -30.22 7.85 -6.61
C ASP A 233 -29.25 9.02 -6.85
N ALA A 234 -29.31 10.08 -6.05
CA ALA A 234 -28.33 11.18 -6.01
C ALA A 234 -26.88 10.76 -5.68
N GLU A 235 -26.65 9.95 -4.63
CA GLU A 235 -25.29 9.50 -4.26
C GLU A 235 -24.77 8.45 -5.26
N VAL A 236 -25.63 7.56 -5.74
CA VAL A 236 -25.27 6.64 -6.84
C VAL A 236 -24.89 7.42 -8.11
N ASN A 237 -25.62 8.48 -8.43
CA ASN A 237 -25.30 9.35 -9.56
C ASN A 237 -23.96 10.09 -9.37
N LYS A 238 -23.64 10.51 -8.15
CA LYS A 238 -22.34 11.09 -7.80
C LYS A 238 -21.19 10.10 -7.98
N LEU A 239 -21.39 8.84 -7.57
CA LEU A 239 -20.44 7.75 -7.81
C LEU A 239 -20.31 7.42 -9.31
N MET A 240 -21.34 7.71 -10.10
CA MET A 240 -21.41 7.61 -11.56
C MET A 240 -20.91 8.85 -12.31
N ALA A 241 -20.06 9.69 -11.68
CA ALA A 241 -19.34 10.75 -12.38
C ALA A 241 -18.30 10.17 -13.37
N PHE A 242 -18.81 9.71 -14.52
CA PHE A 242 -18.08 9.23 -15.69
C PHE A 242 -18.52 9.98 -16.95
N ASP A 243 -19.21 11.12 -16.77
CA ASP A 243 -19.63 11.99 -17.84
C ASP A 243 -18.41 12.49 -18.62
N ILE A 244 -18.62 12.68 -19.92
CA ILE A 244 -17.58 13.19 -20.80
C ILE A 244 -17.50 14.69 -20.58
N GLN A 245 -16.32 15.13 -20.20
CA GLN A 245 -15.97 16.52 -20.01
C GLN A 245 -15.84 17.20 -21.37
N SER A 246 -16.21 18.49 -21.40
CA SER A 246 -16.01 19.31 -22.60
C SER A 246 -14.53 19.40 -22.96
N ASP A 247 -13.66 19.47 -21.97
CA ASP A 247 -12.22 19.74 -22.12
C ASP A 247 -11.41 18.78 -21.24
N LEU A 248 -10.11 18.64 -21.51
CA LEU A 248 -9.21 17.99 -20.55
C LEU A 248 -9.16 18.77 -19.24
N GLN A 249 -8.65 18.16 -18.17
CA GLN A 249 -8.56 18.81 -16.86
C GLN A 249 -7.64 20.04 -16.94
N GLN A 250 -8.24 21.22 -16.97
CA GLN A 250 -7.53 22.48 -17.20
C GLN A 250 -6.56 22.85 -16.07
N LYS A 251 -6.63 22.21 -14.91
CA LYS A 251 -5.59 22.36 -13.86
C LYS A 251 -4.30 21.58 -14.17
N ILE A 252 -4.37 20.57 -15.03
CA ILE A 252 -3.26 19.68 -15.41
C ILE A 252 -2.76 20.02 -16.81
N TRP A 253 -3.68 20.28 -17.74
CA TRP A 253 -3.41 20.53 -19.14
C TRP A 253 -3.50 22.04 -19.46
N ASN A 254 -2.66 22.50 -20.38
CA ASN A 254 -2.87 23.73 -21.13
C ASN A 254 -3.83 23.40 -22.27
N ASP A 255 -5.10 23.79 -22.13
CA ASP A 255 -6.16 23.42 -23.07
C ASP A 255 -6.14 21.89 -23.34
N ASP A 256 -5.98 21.51 -24.61
CA ASP A 256 -5.81 20.13 -25.07
C ASP A 256 -4.45 19.93 -25.79
N THR A 257 -3.42 20.73 -25.45
CA THR A 257 -2.11 20.72 -26.14
C THR A 257 -1.04 19.97 -25.36
N ASP A 258 -0.73 20.41 -24.14
CA ASP A 258 0.43 19.96 -23.36
C ASP A 258 0.14 20.00 -21.85
N VAL A 259 0.97 19.29 -21.07
CA VAL A 259 0.89 19.35 -19.60
C VAL A 259 1.45 20.68 -19.14
N ARG A 260 0.75 21.35 -18.22
CA ARG A 260 1.20 22.61 -17.62
C ARG A 260 2.63 22.47 -17.10
N PRO A 261 3.54 23.42 -17.37
CA PRO A 261 4.93 23.32 -16.96
C PRO A 261 5.09 23.00 -15.47
N GLY A 262 4.44 23.73 -14.55
CA GLY A 262 4.57 23.43 -13.12
C GLY A 262 4.11 22.03 -12.72
N VAL A 263 3.06 21.52 -13.37
CA VAL A 263 2.56 20.16 -13.17
C VAL A 263 3.58 19.16 -13.69
N ARG A 264 4.05 19.32 -14.93
CA ARG A 264 5.08 18.46 -15.53
C ARG A 264 6.32 18.38 -14.64
N ALA A 265 6.82 19.51 -14.13
CA ALA A 265 7.98 19.52 -13.24
C ALA A 265 7.71 18.82 -11.90
N ALA A 266 6.53 19.00 -11.31
CA ALA A 266 6.16 18.31 -10.07
C ALA A 266 6.14 16.80 -10.27
N LEU A 267 5.50 16.32 -11.34
CA LEU A 267 5.40 14.89 -11.66
C LEU A 267 6.77 14.27 -11.94
N LEU A 268 7.63 14.95 -12.69
CA LEU A 268 8.99 14.47 -12.95
C LEU A 268 9.86 14.42 -11.68
N ASN A 269 9.70 15.39 -10.77
CA ASN A 269 10.41 15.38 -9.49
C ASN A 269 9.94 14.23 -8.58
N ILE A 270 8.64 13.91 -8.60
CA ILE A 270 8.08 12.74 -7.90
C ILE A 270 8.69 11.45 -8.45
N VAL A 271 8.80 11.32 -9.78
CA VAL A 271 9.43 10.16 -10.43
C VAL A 271 10.91 10.06 -10.07
N GLU A 272 11.63 11.18 -10.06
CA GLU A 272 13.04 11.25 -9.65
C GLU A 272 13.22 10.74 -8.21
N GLU A 273 12.44 11.25 -7.25
CA GLU A 273 12.48 10.79 -5.85
C GLU A 273 12.12 9.30 -5.70
N PHE A 274 11.13 8.82 -6.46
CA PHE A 274 10.77 7.41 -6.49
C PHE A 274 11.95 6.54 -6.96
N LEU A 275 12.58 6.91 -8.07
CA LEU A 275 13.70 6.16 -8.66
C LEU A 275 14.97 6.20 -7.81
N GLU A 276 15.27 7.36 -7.21
CA GLU A 276 16.38 7.50 -6.25
C GLU A 276 16.23 6.55 -5.06
N GLY A 277 14.99 6.34 -4.60
CA GLY A 277 14.68 5.40 -3.53
C GLY A 277 14.94 3.93 -3.87
N LEU A 278 15.04 3.57 -5.15
CA LEU A 278 15.23 2.19 -5.59
C LEU A 278 16.70 1.77 -5.66
N ASP A 279 17.64 2.73 -5.81
CA ASP A 279 19.06 2.44 -6.09
C ASP A 279 19.25 1.44 -7.26
N LEU A 280 18.47 1.63 -8.33
CA LEU A 280 18.49 0.78 -9.52
C LEU A 280 18.99 1.55 -10.74
N ASP A 281 19.96 0.95 -11.43
CA ASP A 281 20.42 1.38 -12.75
C ASP A 281 19.44 0.85 -13.80
N ILE A 282 18.42 1.65 -14.13
CA ILE A 282 17.34 1.30 -15.07
C ILE A 282 17.39 2.26 -16.25
N ASN A 283 17.36 1.69 -17.46
CA ASN A 283 17.20 2.47 -18.68
C ASN A 283 15.73 2.86 -18.88
N ILE A 284 15.38 4.09 -18.55
CA ILE A 284 14.03 4.64 -18.72
C ILE A 284 13.84 5.00 -20.19
N LYS A 285 12.86 4.36 -20.82
CA LYS A 285 12.52 4.59 -22.24
C LYS A 285 11.65 5.82 -22.39
N ASP A 286 10.64 5.96 -21.53
CA ASP A 286 9.76 7.12 -21.45
C ASP A 286 9.11 7.21 -20.06
N ILE A 287 8.54 8.37 -19.74
CA ILE A 287 7.65 8.57 -18.60
C ILE A 287 6.35 9.14 -19.17
N ILE A 288 5.26 8.40 -19.03
CA ILE A 288 3.98 8.77 -19.64
C ILE A 288 2.90 9.05 -18.58
N ILE A 289 2.00 9.98 -18.89
CA ILE A 289 0.70 10.08 -18.21
C ILE A 289 -0.32 9.29 -19.04
N THR A 290 -1.11 8.47 -18.36
CA THR A 290 -2.25 7.80 -18.97
C THR A 290 -3.46 7.78 -18.02
N GLY A 291 -4.41 6.87 -18.23
CA GLY A 291 -5.59 6.75 -17.37
C GLY A 291 -6.64 7.81 -17.65
N SER A 292 -7.55 8.03 -16.69
CA SER A 292 -8.69 8.93 -16.92
C SER A 292 -8.28 10.40 -17.00
N ILE A 293 -7.23 10.84 -16.29
CA ILE A 293 -6.78 12.24 -16.33
C ILE A 293 -6.23 12.66 -17.70
N ALA A 294 -5.76 11.70 -18.50
CA ALA A 294 -5.31 11.88 -19.88
C ALA A 294 -6.44 11.70 -20.92
N ASN A 295 -7.69 11.69 -20.48
CA ASN A 295 -8.87 11.46 -21.33
C ASN A 295 -10.03 12.39 -20.92
N TYR A 296 -11.03 12.53 -21.79
CA TYR A 296 -12.22 13.36 -21.53
C TYR A 296 -13.21 12.75 -20.54
N ASN A 297 -12.95 11.56 -19.99
CA ASN A 297 -13.78 10.95 -18.94
C ASN A 297 -13.18 11.12 -17.54
N TRP A 298 -12.37 12.17 -17.35
CA TRP A 298 -11.83 12.54 -16.05
C TRP A 298 -12.93 13.07 -15.11
N SER A 299 -12.68 12.98 -13.81
CA SER A 299 -13.51 13.55 -12.75
C SER A 299 -12.64 13.99 -11.56
N ASN A 300 -13.26 14.58 -10.54
CA ASN A 300 -12.55 14.94 -9.29
C ASN A 300 -11.99 13.73 -8.52
N TYR A 301 -12.34 12.50 -8.94
CA TYR A 301 -11.84 11.24 -8.40
C TYR A 301 -10.83 10.57 -9.34
N SER A 302 -10.30 11.29 -10.34
CA SER A 302 -9.30 10.75 -11.24
C SER A 302 -7.91 10.93 -10.65
N ASP A 303 -7.13 9.88 -10.70
CA ASP A 303 -5.73 9.89 -10.29
C ASP A 303 -4.85 10.28 -11.50
N ILE A 304 -3.64 10.75 -11.23
CA ILE A 304 -2.59 10.95 -12.22
C ILE A 304 -1.76 9.68 -12.27
N ASP A 305 -2.11 8.81 -13.22
CA ASP A 305 -1.40 7.56 -13.48
C ASP A 305 -0.10 7.84 -14.26
N ILE A 306 1.03 7.85 -13.55
CA ILE A 306 2.36 7.97 -14.15
C ILE A 306 2.93 6.58 -14.43
N HIS A 307 3.23 6.28 -15.68
CA HIS A 307 3.89 5.04 -16.06
C HIS A 307 5.33 5.32 -16.52
N ILE A 308 6.28 4.70 -15.84
CA ILE A 308 7.70 4.71 -16.16
C ILE A 308 7.96 3.49 -17.03
N LEU A 309 8.25 3.71 -18.31
CA LEU A 309 8.45 2.65 -19.29
C LEU A 309 9.89 2.16 -19.27
N VAL A 310 10.04 0.85 -19.13
CA VAL A 310 11.33 0.16 -18.99
C VAL A 310 11.26 -1.14 -19.79
N ASP A 311 12.36 -1.56 -20.42
CA ASP A 311 12.45 -2.94 -20.92
C ASP A 311 12.78 -3.85 -19.73
N PHE A 312 11.86 -4.75 -19.35
CA PHE A 312 12.12 -5.66 -18.24
C PHE A 312 13.26 -6.64 -18.54
N LYS A 313 13.55 -6.91 -19.81
CA LYS A 313 14.70 -7.72 -20.21
C LYS A 313 16.03 -7.01 -19.96
N ASP A 314 16.06 -5.67 -20.05
CA ASP A 314 17.23 -4.90 -19.63
C ASP A 314 17.49 -5.08 -18.12
N VAL A 315 16.45 -5.39 -17.33
CA VAL A 315 16.52 -5.58 -15.88
C VAL A 315 16.95 -6.99 -15.49
N ASN A 316 16.24 -8.02 -15.98
CA ASN A 316 16.53 -9.44 -15.76
C ASN A 316 15.78 -10.29 -16.79
N ASP A 317 16.37 -11.42 -17.20
CA ASP A 317 15.76 -12.36 -18.15
C ASP A 317 14.40 -12.90 -17.67
N ASN A 318 14.21 -13.03 -16.35
CA ASN A 318 12.93 -13.40 -15.75
C ASN A 318 12.02 -12.17 -15.58
N THR A 319 11.38 -11.76 -16.67
CA THR A 319 10.50 -10.57 -16.71
C THR A 319 9.29 -10.68 -15.78
N GLU A 320 8.77 -11.89 -15.52
CA GLU A 320 7.67 -12.09 -14.56
C GLU A 320 8.11 -11.71 -13.14
N MET A 321 9.35 -12.05 -12.77
CA MET A 321 9.91 -11.70 -11.48
C MET A 321 10.18 -10.20 -11.36
N VAL A 322 10.70 -9.57 -12.43
CA VAL A 322 10.87 -8.11 -12.51
C VAL A 322 9.53 -7.41 -12.30
N LYS A 323 8.49 -7.90 -12.97
CA LYS A 323 7.12 -7.39 -12.81
C LYS A 323 6.64 -7.48 -11.37
N LYS A 324 6.78 -8.65 -10.72
CA LYS A 324 6.40 -8.84 -9.31
C LYS A 324 7.16 -7.91 -8.37
N PHE A 325 8.45 -7.70 -8.62
CA PHE A 325 9.29 -6.78 -7.85
C PHE A 325 8.77 -5.34 -7.97
N PHE A 326 8.57 -4.85 -9.18
CA PHE A 326 8.08 -3.48 -9.40
C PHE A 326 6.64 -3.28 -8.92
N ASP A 327 5.76 -4.28 -9.08
CA ASP A 327 4.40 -4.27 -8.53
C ASP A 327 4.43 -4.11 -6.99
N ALA A 328 5.35 -4.80 -6.30
CA ALA A 328 5.51 -4.69 -4.85
C ALA A 328 6.08 -3.33 -4.42
N VAL A 329 7.12 -2.85 -5.12
CA VAL A 329 7.73 -1.53 -4.91
C VAL A 329 6.69 -0.43 -5.06
N ARG A 330 5.95 -0.45 -6.17
CA ARG A 330 4.84 0.46 -6.43
C ARG A 330 3.81 0.39 -5.31
N SER A 331 3.34 -0.81 -4.97
CA SER A 331 2.29 -0.96 -3.95
C SER A 331 2.72 -0.38 -2.62
N ASN A 332 3.99 -0.55 -2.25
CA ASN A 332 4.54 0.02 -1.03
C ASN A 332 4.64 1.55 -1.12
N TRP A 333 5.11 2.09 -2.24
CA TRP A 333 5.21 3.54 -2.45
C TRP A 333 3.84 4.22 -2.33
N ASN A 334 2.84 3.74 -3.08
CA ASN A 334 1.50 4.32 -3.10
C ASN A 334 0.78 4.17 -1.73
N LYS A 335 1.10 3.15 -0.94
CA LYS A 335 0.56 3.00 0.43
C LYS A 335 1.18 3.97 1.44
N LEU A 336 2.46 4.30 1.25
CA LEU A 336 3.22 5.11 2.21
C LEU A 336 3.10 6.61 1.94
N HIS A 337 2.72 7.01 0.74
CA HIS A 337 2.66 8.40 0.32
C HIS A 337 1.28 8.76 -0.22
N ASN A 338 0.73 9.87 0.27
CA ASN A 338 -0.48 10.50 -0.28
C ASN A 338 -0.07 11.76 -1.03
N ILE A 339 0.44 11.59 -2.25
CA ILE A 339 0.97 12.70 -3.07
C ILE A 339 -0.15 13.22 -3.94
N GLU A 340 -0.44 14.52 -3.86
CA GLU A 340 -1.47 15.17 -4.67
C GLU A 340 -0.88 16.30 -5.50
N VAL A 341 -1.24 16.35 -6.78
CA VAL A 341 -0.92 17.47 -7.68
C VAL A 341 -2.21 18.06 -8.20
N LYS A 342 -2.45 19.34 -7.86
CA LYS A 342 -3.68 20.09 -8.19
C LYS A 342 -4.98 19.38 -7.76
N GLY A 343 -4.93 18.66 -6.63
CA GLY A 343 -6.06 17.95 -6.03
C GLY A 343 -6.34 16.57 -6.62
N HIS A 344 -5.39 16.02 -7.39
CA HIS A 344 -5.45 14.66 -7.92
C HIS A 344 -4.30 13.84 -7.34
N GLU A 345 -4.61 12.65 -6.82
CA GLU A 345 -3.61 11.70 -6.30
C GLU A 345 -2.66 11.27 -7.42
N VAL A 346 -1.38 11.12 -7.12
CA VAL A 346 -0.36 10.65 -8.07
C VAL A 346 -0.03 9.20 -7.78
N GLU A 347 -0.35 8.30 -8.71
CA GLU A 347 0.02 6.90 -8.64
C GLU A 347 1.17 6.60 -9.62
N ILE A 348 2.24 5.96 -9.14
CA ILE A 348 3.39 5.59 -9.98
C ILE A 348 3.28 4.13 -10.38
N TYR A 349 3.65 3.83 -11.62
CA TYR A 349 3.73 2.50 -12.20
C TYR A 349 5.05 2.33 -12.92
N VAL A 350 5.71 1.19 -12.76
CA VAL A 350 6.81 0.78 -13.63
C VAL A 350 6.26 -0.29 -14.55
N GLN A 351 6.31 -0.04 -15.84
CA GLN A 351 5.66 -0.89 -16.85
C GLN A 351 6.68 -1.37 -17.87
N ASP A 352 6.50 -2.62 -18.30
CA ASP A 352 7.23 -3.16 -19.43
C ASP A 352 6.82 -2.42 -20.71
N GLU A 353 7.79 -1.95 -21.48
CA GLU A 353 7.53 -1.30 -22.77
C GLU A 353 6.79 -2.20 -23.77
N GLN A 354 6.91 -3.53 -23.60
CA GLN A 354 6.25 -4.53 -24.46
C GLN A 354 4.80 -4.81 -24.02
N GLU A 355 4.35 -4.30 -22.87
CA GLU A 355 3.00 -4.54 -22.37
C GLU A 355 1.96 -3.78 -23.22
N PRO A 356 0.92 -4.45 -23.77
CA PRO A 356 -0.09 -3.81 -24.60
C PRO A 356 -0.84 -2.70 -23.87
N HIS A 357 -0.81 -1.49 -24.41
CA HIS A 357 -1.59 -0.37 -23.89
C HIS A 357 -2.95 -0.25 -24.57
N VAL A 358 -4.02 -0.40 -23.79
CA VAL A 358 -5.42 -0.18 -24.25
C VAL A 358 -5.90 1.24 -23.95
N SER A 359 -4.98 2.19 -23.72
CA SER A 359 -5.36 3.55 -23.33
C SER A 359 -5.66 4.44 -24.53
N THR A 360 -6.75 5.20 -24.43
CA THR A 360 -7.18 6.15 -25.46
C THR A 360 -6.39 7.47 -25.44
N GLY A 361 -5.62 7.73 -24.38
CA GLY A 361 -4.81 8.93 -24.21
C GLY A 361 -3.47 8.61 -23.55
N VAL A 362 -2.37 8.98 -24.20
CA VAL A 362 -1.00 8.75 -23.72
C VAL A 362 -0.15 9.97 -24.03
N TYR A 363 0.39 10.61 -22.99
CA TYR A 363 1.26 11.77 -23.10
C TYR A 363 2.64 11.47 -22.55
N SER A 364 3.70 11.75 -23.32
CA SER A 364 5.09 11.63 -22.87
C SER A 364 5.50 12.87 -22.12
N LEU A 365 5.81 12.72 -20.82
CA LEU A 365 6.40 13.75 -20.01
C LEU A 365 7.85 14.02 -20.44
N MET A 366 8.62 12.99 -20.81
CA MET A 366 10.02 13.21 -21.23
C MET A 366 10.09 14.05 -22.51
N ASN A 367 9.27 13.72 -23.51
CA ASN A 367 9.27 14.35 -24.83
C ASN A 367 8.29 15.54 -24.95
N ASP A 368 7.54 15.84 -23.89
CA ASP A 368 6.56 16.93 -23.82
C ASP A 368 5.56 16.93 -24.99
N ARG A 369 4.99 15.76 -25.30
CA ARG A 369 4.06 15.59 -26.43
C ARG A 369 3.10 14.42 -26.23
N TRP A 370 1.95 14.48 -26.89
CA TRP A 370 1.06 13.34 -27.05
C TRP A 370 1.72 12.24 -27.89
N LEU A 371 1.79 11.03 -27.35
CA LEU A 371 2.06 9.82 -28.13
C LEU A 371 0.77 9.32 -28.78
N VAL A 372 -0.34 9.39 -28.03
CA VAL A 372 -1.70 9.11 -28.51
C VAL A 372 -2.62 10.18 -27.94
N LYS A 373 -3.15 11.05 -28.81
CA LYS A 373 -4.06 12.12 -28.38
C LYS A 373 -5.46 11.56 -28.09
N PRO A 374 -6.08 11.89 -26.94
CA PRO A 374 -7.42 11.41 -26.60
C PRO A 374 -8.46 11.92 -27.60
N LYS A 375 -9.47 11.08 -27.84
CA LYS A 375 -10.63 11.42 -28.65
C LYS A 375 -11.86 11.57 -27.76
N LYS A 376 -12.67 12.59 -28.02
CA LYS A 376 -14.01 12.74 -27.42
C LYS A 376 -14.91 11.66 -28.00
N VAL A 377 -15.10 10.57 -27.28
CA VAL A 377 -16.07 9.53 -27.61
C VAL A 377 -17.27 9.70 -26.69
N ARG A 378 -18.48 9.64 -27.26
CA ARG A 378 -19.74 9.53 -26.50
C ARG A 378 -20.19 8.08 -26.44
N PRO A 379 -19.61 7.25 -25.56
CA PRO A 379 -20.06 5.87 -25.39
C PRO A 379 -21.50 5.84 -24.86
N ALA A 380 -22.27 4.88 -25.33
CA ALA A 380 -23.52 4.50 -24.67
C ALA A 380 -23.15 3.81 -23.34
N ILE A 381 -23.41 4.48 -22.22
CA ILE A 381 -23.12 3.95 -20.89
C ILE A 381 -24.40 3.30 -20.34
N ASP A 382 -24.37 1.97 -20.14
CA ASP A 382 -25.44 1.26 -19.44
C ASP A 382 -25.30 1.41 -17.92
N ARG A 383 -25.79 2.57 -17.44
CA ARG A 383 -25.78 2.94 -16.02
C ARG A 383 -26.61 1.98 -15.17
N HIS A 384 -27.73 1.50 -15.71
CA HIS A 384 -28.64 0.62 -14.97
C HIS A 384 -27.95 -0.70 -14.59
N THR A 385 -27.32 -1.35 -15.57
CA THR A 385 -26.59 -2.60 -15.34
C THR A 385 -25.39 -2.39 -14.42
N ALA A 386 -24.65 -1.29 -14.60
CA ALA A 386 -23.50 -0.97 -13.75
C ALA A 386 -23.92 -0.77 -12.28
N THR A 387 -24.98 0.02 -12.02
CA THR A 387 -25.53 0.23 -10.68
C THR A 387 -26.04 -1.07 -10.06
N LYS A 388 -26.75 -1.90 -10.84
CA LYS A 388 -27.26 -3.20 -10.35
C LYS A 388 -26.13 -4.12 -9.91
N LYS A 389 -25.05 -4.21 -10.71
CA LYS A 389 -23.85 -5.00 -10.38
C LYS A 389 -23.15 -4.48 -9.13
N MET A 390 -22.96 -3.16 -9.04
CA MET A 390 -22.39 -2.50 -7.84
C MET A 390 -23.20 -2.87 -6.60
N LYS A 391 -24.52 -2.60 -6.61
CA LYS A 391 -25.40 -2.86 -5.45
C LYS A 391 -25.39 -4.32 -5.03
N SER A 392 -25.36 -5.26 -5.99
CA SER A 392 -25.25 -6.69 -5.69
C SER A 392 -23.96 -7.03 -4.96
N LEU A 393 -22.83 -6.50 -5.42
CA LEU A 393 -21.51 -6.78 -4.84
C LEU A 393 -21.34 -6.09 -3.48
N ALA A 394 -21.82 -4.86 -3.32
CA ALA A 394 -21.80 -4.15 -2.03
C ALA A 394 -22.55 -4.95 -0.96
N ARG A 395 -23.76 -5.45 -1.26
CA ARG A 395 -24.52 -6.34 -0.35
C ARG A 395 -23.76 -7.62 0.01
N GLU A 396 -23.00 -8.19 -0.92
CA GLU A 396 -22.17 -9.36 -0.62
C GLU A 396 -21.00 -9.02 0.30
N ILE A 397 -20.41 -7.82 0.17
CA ILE A 397 -19.34 -7.31 1.04
C ILE A 397 -19.88 -6.98 2.45
N ASP A 398 -21.09 -6.44 2.55
CA ASP A 398 -21.77 -6.22 3.83
C ASP A 398 -22.01 -7.54 4.56
N LYS A 399 -22.51 -8.56 3.83
CA LYS A 399 -22.69 -9.92 4.38
C LYS A 399 -21.37 -10.53 4.85
N LEU A 400 -20.29 -10.33 4.09
CA LEU A 400 -18.94 -10.77 4.49
C LEU A 400 -18.51 -10.10 5.81
N SER A 401 -18.75 -8.80 5.94
CA SER A 401 -18.39 -8.04 7.15
C SER A 401 -19.17 -8.55 8.36
N ASN A 402 -20.48 -8.73 8.21
CA ASN A 402 -21.32 -9.33 9.25
C ASN A 402 -20.83 -10.74 9.63
N LEU A 403 -20.47 -11.59 8.66
CA LEU A 403 -19.95 -12.94 8.93
C LEU A 403 -18.65 -12.91 9.73
N PHE A 404 -17.76 -11.97 9.45
CA PHE A 404 -16.52 -11.77 10.20
C PHE A 404 -16.78 -11.29 11.63
N ASP A 405 -17.75 -10.39 11.83
CA ASP A 405 -18.12 -9.86 13.15
C ASP A 405 -18.74 -10.93 14.07
N HIS A 406 -19.36 -11.98 13.51
CA HIS A 406 -19.86 -13.15 14.25
C HIS A 406 -18.78 -14.20 14.53
N ASP A 407 -17.51 -13.81 14.50
CA ASP A 407 -16.33 -14.60 14.84
C ASP A 407 -16.19 -15.92 14.06
N ASN A 408 -16.47 -15.87 12.76
CA ASN A 408 -16.28 -17.00 11.86
C ASN A 408 -15.19 -16.71 10.81
N PRO A 409 -13.90 -16.63 11.23
CA PRO A 409 -12.83 -16.11 10.40
C PRO A 409 -12.51 -17.02 9.20
N GLU A 410 -12.66 -18.34 9.31
CA GLU A 410 -12.45 -19.26 8.18
C GLU A 410 -13.49 -19.09 7.06
N GLN A 411 -14.77 -19.00 7.42
CA GLN A 411 -15.82 -18.78 6.42
C GLN A 411 -15.74 -17.38 5.82
N ALA A 412 -15.41 -16.37 6.63
CA ALA A 412 -15.17 -15.01 6.17
C ALA A 412 -14.00 -14.96 5.18
N LEU A 413 -12.86 -15.61 5.48
CA LEU A 413 -11.71 -15.68 4.58
C LEU A 413 -12.10 -16.30 3.23
N LYS A 414 -12.77 -17.46 3.24
CA LYS A 414 -13.22 -18.15 2.03
C LYS A 414 -14.21 -17.33 1.20
N MET A 415 -15.13 -16.62 1.86
CA MET A 415 -16.08 -15.73 1.19
C MET A 415 -15.37 -14.51 0.58
N ALA A 416 -14.42 -13.92 1.30
CA ALA A 416 -13.63 -12.80 0.82
C ALA A 416 -12.79 -13.17 -0.42
N GLU A 417 -12.15 -14.35 -0.44
CA GLU A 417 -11.45 -14.88 -1.61
C GLU A 417 -12.36 -15.02 -2.83
N ARG A 418 -13.56 -15.58 -2.63
CA ARG A 418 -14.56 -15.72 -3.69
C ARG A 418 -14.99 -14.37 -4.25
N LEU A 419 -15.22 -13.37 -3.39
CA LEU A 419 -15.59 -12.03 -3.80
C LEU A 419 -14.47 -11.32 -4.56
N LYS A 420 -13.23 -11.38 -4.07
CA LYS A 420 -12.04 -10.85 -4.78
C LYS A 420 -11.94 -11.43 -6.19
N ASN A 421 -12.07 -12.75 -6.33
CA ASN A 421 -12.00 -13.43 -7.62
C ASN A 421 -13.20 -13.11 -8.53
N LYS A 422 -14.40 -12.97 -7.97
CA LYS A 422 -15.61 -12.57 -8.71
C LYS A 422 -15.46 -11.15 -9.28
N ILE A 423 -15.04 -10.19 -8.46
CA ILE A 423 -14.83 -8.79 -8.87
C ILE A 423 -13.72 -8.70 -9.93
N LYS A 424 -12.60 -9.42 -9.74
CA LYS A 424 -11.49 -9.46 -10.71
C LYS A 424 -11.95 -9.98 -12.08
N ARG A 425 -12.62 -11.14 -12.12
CA ARG A 425 -13.11 -11.74 -13.38
C ARG A 425 -14.17 -10.88 -14.06
N MET A 426 -15.08 -10.31 -13.27
CA MET A 426 -16.10 -9.39 -13.77
C MET A 426 -15.44 -8.20 -14.48
N ARG A 427 -14.49 -7.52 -13.83
CA ARG A 427 -13.79 -6.37 -14.40
C ARG A 427 -13.01 -6.74 -15.67
N LEU A 428 -12.24 -7.84 -15.62
CA LEU A 428 -11.44 -8.29 -16.77
C LEU A 428 -12.33 -8.57 -17.99
N GLY A 429 -13.39 -9.37 -17.81
CA GLY A 429 -14.31 -9.69 -18.89
C GLY A 429 -15.04 -8.47 -19.47
N GLY A 430 -15.33 -7.45 -18.64
CA GLY A 430 -15.90 -6.19 -19.12
C GLY A 430 -14.91 -5.38 -19.97
N LEU A 431 -13.67 -5.25 -19.49
CA LEU A 431 -12.59 -4.55 -20.20
C LEU A 431 -12.30 -5.20 -21.56
N GLU A 432 -12.25 -6.53 -21.62
CA GLU A 432 -12.00 -7.28 -22.87
C GLU A 432 -13.16 -7.14 -23.88
N LYS A 433 -14.41 -7.13 -23.42
CA LYS A 433 -15.59 -7.15 -24.30
C LYS A 433 -16.02 -5.77 -24.81
N THR A 434 -16.06 -4.78 -23.92
CA THR A 434 -16.67 -3.47 -24.21
C THR A 434 -15.75 -2.32 -23.79
N GLY A 435 -14.54 -2.63 -23.33
CA GLY A 435 -13.54 -1.64 -22.96
C GLY A 435 -13.83 -0.92 -21.66
N ILE A 436 -13.29 0.29 -21.55
CA ILE A 436 -13.27 1.09 -20.32
C ILE A 436 -14.67 1.55 -19.86
N TYR A 437 -15.67 1.53 -20.75
CA TYR A 437 -17.05 1.93 -20.47
C TYR A 437 -18.00 0.75 -20.19
N SER A 438 -17.46 -0.47 -20.08
CA SER A 438 -18.25 -1.65 -19.71
C SER A 438 -18.94 -1.48 -18.36
N PRO A 439 -20.20 -1.96 -18.21
CA PRO A 439 -20.92 -1.90 -16.94
C PRO A 439 -20.16 -2.52 -15.78
N GLU A 440 -19.39 -3.58 -16.04
CA GLU A 440 -18.52 -4.26 -15.08
C GLU A 440 -17.39 -3.35 -14.56
N ASN A 441 -16.70 -2.64 -15.46
CA ASN A 441 -15.63 -1.73 -15.06
C ASN A 441 -16.19 -0.51 -14.31
N LEU A 442 -17.35 0.00 -14.72
CA LEU A 442 -18.03 1.09 -14.02
C LEU A 442 -18.48 0.67 -12.63
N ALA A 443 -19.09 -0.52 -12.49
CA ALA A 443 -19.46 -1.08 -11.19
C ALA A 443 -18.24 -1.22 -10.26
N PHE A 444 -17.12 -1.72 -10.78
CA PHE A 444 -15.86 -1.78 -10.03
C PHE A 444 -15.39 -0.40 -9.57
N LYS A 445 -15.41 0.60 -10.45
CA LYS A 445 -15.01 1.97 -10.09
C LYS A 445 -15.91 2.57 -9.03
N MET A 446 -17.22 2.31 -9.08
CA MET A 446 -18.15 2.75 -8.04
C MET A 446 -17.84 2.10 -6.69
N LEU A 447 -17.62 0.77 -6.66
CA LEU A 447 -17.23 0.04 -5.44
C LEU A 447 -15.91 0.56 -4.85
N ARG A 448 -14.96 0.99 -5.69
CA ARG A 448 -13.72 1.65 -5.22
C ARG A 448 -14.04 3.00 -4.60
N ARG A 449 -14.88 3.81 -5.24
CA ARG A 449 -15.26 5.17 -4.79
C ARG A 449 -16.10 5.17 -3.50
N SER A 450 -16.93 4.16 -3.29
CA SER A 450 -17.74 4.00 -2.06
C SER A 450 -16.94 3.46 -0.88
N GLY A 451 -15.74 2.91 -1.10
CA GLY A 451 -14.93 2.26 -0.07
C GLY A 451 -15.22 0.76 0.11
N ASP A 452 -16.17 0.18 -0.64
CA ASP A 452 -16.52 -1.25 -0.53
C ASP A 452 -15.34 -2.16 -0.85
N ILE A 453 -14.50 -1.79 -1.83
CA ILE A 453 -13.28 -2.56 -2.14
C ILE A 453 -12.31 -2.52 -0.97
N GLU A 454 -12.11 -1.37 -0.34
CA GLU A 454 -11.22 -1.25 0.83
C GLU A 454 -11.71 -2.12 1.99
N GLN A 455 -13.02 -2.07 2.27
CA GLN A 455 -13.67 -2.91 3.28
C GLN A 455 -13.46 -4.41 3.00
N LEU A 456 -13.66 -4.87 1.76
CA LEU A 456 -13.42 -6.25 1.35
C LEU A 456 -11.97 -6.69 1.63
N TYR A 457 -10.98 -5.87 1.28
CA TYR A 457 -9.57 -6.20 1.52
C TYR A 457 -9.19 -6.14 3.00
N SER A 458 -9.79 -5.22 3.76
CA SER A 458 -9.62 -5.13 5.22
C SER A 458 -10.12 -6.40 5.91
N VAL A 459 -11.37 -6.82 5.63
CA VAL A 459 -11.93 -8.05 6.21
C VAL A 459 -11.15 -9.28 5.77
N TYR A 460 -10.75 -9.37 4.50
CA TYR A 460 -9.88 -10.45 4.02
C TYR A 460 -8.59 -10.56 4.86
N THR A 461 -7.92 -9.43 5.08
CA THR A 461 -6.63 -9.40 5.80
C THR A 461 -6.83 -9.78 7.26
N GLN A 462 -7.84 -9.20 7.94
CA GLN A 462 -8.13 -9.52 9.33
C GLN A 462 -8.56 -10.98 9.52
N ALA A 463 -9.37 -11.52 8.60
CA ALA A 463 -9.78 -12.93 8.62
C ALA A 463 -8.57 -13.86 8.41
N TYR A 464 -7.71 -13.54 7.45
CA TYR A 464 -6.46 -14.27 7.23
C TYR A 464 -5.58 -14.27 8.48
N ASP A 465 -5.36 -13.10 9.07
CA ASP A 465 -4.54 -12.95 10.27
C ASP A 465 -5.12 -13.75 11.44
N ARG A 466 -6.44 -13.74 11.65
CA ARG A 466 -7.09 -14.55 12.71
C ARG A 466 -6.96 -16.04 12.46
N VAL A 467 -7.19 -16.52 11.24
CA VAL A 467 -7.08 -17.96 10.90
C VAL A 467 -5.66 -18.48 11.12
N HIS A 468 -4.66 -17.65 10.84
CA HIS A 468 -3.24 -18.05 10.87
C HIS A 468 -2.49 -17.60 12.12
N SER A 469 -3.11 -16.85 13.02
CA SER A 469 -2.55 -16.52 14.33
C SER A 469 -2.79 -17.67 15.30
N LEU A 470 -1.78 -17.98 16.10
CA LEU A 470 -1.90 -18.91 17.22
C LEU A 470 -1.91 -18.07 18.51
N ASP A 471 -2.97 -18.20 19.28
CA ASP A 471 -2.96 -17.75 20.67
C ASP A 471 -2.03 -18.68 21.47
N GLN A 472 -1.19 -18.10 22.33
CA GLN A 472 -0.32 -18.84 23.25
C GLN A 472 -1.06 -19.30 24.50
#